data_AF-A0A163IGS4-F1
#
_entry.id   AF-A0A163IGS4-F1
#
_cell.length_a   1.000
_cell.length_b   1.000
_cell.length_c   1.000
_cell.angle_alpha   90.00
_cell.angle_beta   90.00
_cell.angle_gamma   90.00
#
_symmetry.space_group_name_H-M   'P 1'
#
loop_
_entity.id
_entity.type
_entity.pdbx_description
1 polymer ?
#
loop_
_entity_poly.entity_id
_entity_poly.type
_entity_poly.pdbx_seq_one_letter_code
_entity_poly.pdbx_strand_id
1 'polypeptide(L)'
;MASFESHPLFSYLKYQPAHALLLIQSGARCRVCAVLYDGNNKQLGWGGSFCTAHMPDETWFSDFIQACCRMQDGLKQFCKQIPPPSTVRPWAPLFGMTASELWWWEMLNVFQLKCEISLVKLSAWWETLLEEGWCSTLGGPIVEILEIKIAPPAYWHFSHCAFAIHLVSDGWWVFDPTGVQFGPDWPLLSPLDHFLERTRSTHKLRQDCRRFRSLGTSRSLVRLGRPAF
;
A
#
# COMPACT_ATOMS: atom_id res chain seq x y z
N MET A 1 23.07 9.95 -25.01
CA MET A 1 22.13 9.78 -23.88
C MET A 1 22.49 10.83 -22.86
N ALA A 2 21.82 11.99 -22.89
CA ALA A 2 22.03 13.02 -21.88
C ALA A 2 21.49 12.51 -20.54
N SER A 3 22.23 12.71 -19.45
CA SER A 3 21.84 12.25 -18.12
C SER A 3 20.53 12.93 -17.71
N PHE A 4 19.44 12.16 -17.69
CA PHE A 4 18.10 12.61 -17.28
C PHE A 4 18.05 13.20 -15.85
N GLU A 5 19.10 12.95 -15.05
CA GLU A 5 19.26 13.41 -13.68
C GLU A 5 19.39 14.95 -13.53
N SER A 6 19.75 15.68 -14.59
CA SER A 6 19.88 17.15 -14.53
C SER A 6 18.61 17.91 -14.96
N HIS A 7 17.48 17.24 -15.16
CA HIS A 7 16.25 17.92 -15.58
C HIS A 7 15.61 18.69 -14.40
N PRO A 8 15.28 19.98 -14.54
CA PRO A 8 14.71 20.82 -13.47
C PRO A 8 13.33 20.38 -12.93
N LEU A 9 12.81 19.24 -13.38
CA LEU A 9 11.63 18.57 -12.80
C LEU A 9 11.98 17.78 -11.53
N PHE A 10 13.26 17.52 -11.25
CA PHE A 10 13.71 16.63 -10.18
C PHE A 10 14.15 17.31 -8.88
N SER A 11 14.25 18.65 -8.81
CA SER A 11 15.01 19.27 -7.71
C SER A 11 14.30 19.32 -6.36
N TYR A 12 12.97 19.14 -6.26
CA TYR A 12 12.27 19.09 -4.97
C TYR A 12 10.97 18.29 -5.11
N LEU A 13 10.89 17.06 -4.59
CA LEU A 13 9.71 16.18 -4.69
C LEU A 13 8.51 16.68 -3.84
N LYS A 14 7.88 17.75 -4.31
CA LYS A 14 6.46 18.04 -4.09
C LYS A 14 5.66 17.10 -4.98
N TYR A 15 5.34 15.89 -4.50
CA TYR A 15 4.36 14.95 -5.10
C TYR A 15 4.17 15.14 -6.64
N GLN A 16 5.25 14.93 -7.42
CA GLN A 16 5.21 15.18 -8.87
C GLN A 16 4.95 13.88 -9.62
N PRO A 17 3.96 13.82 -10.51
CA PRO A 17 3.59 12.59 -11.22
C PRO A 17 4.72 12.06 -12.12
N ALA A 18 5.71 12.90 -12.45
CA ALA A 18 6.82 12.55 -13.34
C ALA A 18 7.63 11.34 -12.86
N HIS A 19 7.87 11.18 -11.55
CA HIS A 19 8.59 10.00 -11.04
C HIS A 19 7.77 8.72 -11.24
N ALA A 20 6.46 8.80 -10.98
CA ALA A 20 5.59 7.65 -11.13
C ALA A 20 5.35 7.30 -12.60
N LEU A 21 5.30 8.28 -13.50
CA LEU A 21 5.16 8.06 -14.94
C LEU A 21 6.27 7.18 -15.51
N LEU A 22 7.53 7.49 -15.20
CA LEU A 22 8.68 6.68 -15.65
C LEU A 22 8.57 5.23 -15.16
N LEU A 23 8.12 5.05 -13.92
CA LEU A 23 7.94 3.73 -13.32
C LEU A 23 6.73 2.98 -13.89
N ILE A 24 5.66 3.70 -14.26
CA ILE A 24 4.50 3.12 -14.93
C ILE A 24 4.90 2.63 -16.32
N GLN A 25 5.64 3.45 -17.07
CA GLN A 25 6.09 3.13 -18.44
C GLN A 25 7.18 2.05 -18.51
N SER A 26 7.76 1.66 -17.37
CA SER A 26 8.77 0.60 -17.32
C SER A 26 8.19 -0.81 -17.55
N GLY A 27 6.87 -0.95 -17.56
CA GLY A 27 6.17 -2.19 -17.91
C GLY A 27 5.09 -2.60 -16.92
N ALA A 28 4.42 -3.71 -17.22
CA ALA A 28 3.41 -4.27 -16.35
C ALA A 28 4.03 -4.79 -15.04
N ARG A 29 3.30 -4.64 -13.93
CA ARG A 29 3.76 -4.97 -12.58
C ARG A 29 2.72 -5.76 -11.80
N CYS A 30 3.19 -6.55 -10.85
CA CYS A 30 2.32 -7.19 -9.87
C CYS A 30 1.62 -6.14 -9.00
N ARG A 31 0.29 -6.18 -8.91
CA ARG A 31 -0.48 -5.31 -8.02
C ARG A 31 -0.09 -5.49 -6.55
N VAL A 32 0.27 -6.72 -6.16
CA VAL A 32 0.51 -7.09 -4.77
C VAL A 32 1.92 -6.69 -4.33
N CYS A 33 2.95 -7.10 -5.07
CA CYS A 33 4.36 -6.86 -4.69
C CYS A 33 5.12 -5.87 -5.58
N ALA A 34 4.46 -5.27 -6.57
CA ALA A 34 5.04 -4.27 -7.48
C ALA A 34 6.21 -4.76 -8.40
N VAL A 35 6.52 -6.05 -8.38
CA VAL A 35 7.54 -6.67 -9.25
C VAL A 35 7.15 -6.54 -10.72
N LEU A 36 8.12 -6.16 -11.58
CA LEU A 36 7.96 -6.09 -13.03
C LEU A 36 7.83 -7.48 -13.65
N TYR A 37 6.96 -7.64 -14.66
CA TYR A 37 6.94 -8.84 -15.47
C TYR A 37 8.02 -8.77 -16.54
N ASP A 38 8.91 -9.76 -16.53
CA ASP A 38 10.02 -9.91 -17.47
C ASP A 38 9.83 -11.10 -18.43
N GLY A 39 8.61 -11.67 -18.48
CA GLY A 39 8.27 -12.87 -19.26
C GLY A 39 8.39 -14.19 -18.48
N ASN A 40 9.15 -14.24 -17.38
CA ASN A 40 9.23 -15.41 -16.49
C ASN A 40 8.05 -15.46 -15.51
N ASN A 41 7.55 -14.29 -15.10
CA ASN A 41 6.35 -14.15 -14.29
C ASN A 41 5.12 -13.99 -15.19
N LYS A 42 4.12 -14.88 -15.05
CA LYS A 42 2.87 -14.81 -15.84
C LYS A 42 1.91 -13.79 -15.25
N GLN A 43 1.25 -13.01 -16.11
CA GLN A 43 0.11 -12.17 -15.75
C GLN A 43 -1.12 -13.05 -15.52
N LEU A 44 -1.66 -13.06 -14.31
CA LEU A 44 -2.98 -13.63 -14.00
C LEU A 44 -4.04 -12.52 -14.07
N GLY A 45 -5.25 -12.88 -14.54
CA GLY A 45 -6.30 -11.99 -15.10
C GLY A 45 -6.93 -10.89 -14.21
N TRP A 46 -8.18 -10.54 -14.52
CA TRP A 46 -8.89 -9.27 -14.21
C TRP A 46 -8.72 -8.68 -12.79
N GLY A 47 -8.55 -7.35 -12.70
CA GLY A 47 -8.45 -6.60 -11.43
C GLY A 47 -7.07 -6.03 -11.12
N GLY A 48 -6.09 -6.24 -12.00
CA GLY A 48 -4.68 -5.90 -11.81
C GLY A 48 -3.84 -7.16 -12.01
N SER A 49 -2.64 -7.04 -12.55
CA SER A 49 -1.81 -8.20 -12.86
C SER A 49 -1.27 -8.83 -11.58
N PHE A 50 -1.40 -10.14 -11.37
CA PHE A 50 -0.76 -10.88 -10.27
C PHE A 50 0.41 -11.73 -10.77
N CYS A 51 1.50 -11.84 -9.99
CA CYS A 51 2.60 -12.74 -10.30
C CYS A 51 2.42 -14.07 -9.57
N THR A 52 3.09 -15.10 -10.08
CA THR A 52 3.02 -16.48 -9.56
C THR A 52 3.62 -16.63 -8.17
N ALA A 53 4.54 -15.75 -7.75
CA ALA A 53 5.13 -15.76 -6.41
C ALA A 53 4.09 -15.54 -5.28
N HIS A 54 2.87 -15.10 -5.63
CA HIS A 54 1.76 -14.88 -4.68
C HIS A 54 0.60 -15.86 -4.89
N MET A 55 0.86 -17.02 -5.49
CA MET A 55 0.03 -18.20 -5.31
C MET A 55 0.76 -19.17 -4.38
N PRO A 56 0.86 -18.87 -3.08
CA PRO A 56 1.44 -19.83 -2.14
C PRO A 56 0.60 -21.10 -2.11
N ASP A 57 1.25 -22.23 -1.80
CA ASP A 57 0.57 -23.50 -1.54
C ASP A 57 -0.44 -23.37 -0.37
N GLU A 58 -0.22 -22.38 0.51
CA GLU A 58 -1.11 -22.04 1.61
C GLU A 58 -2.34 -21.25 1.13
N THR A 59 -3.49 -21.92 1.10
CA THR A 59 -4.76 -21.36 0.63
C THR A 59 -5.18 -20.11 1.40
N TRP A 60 -4.93 -20.06 2.72
CA TRP A 60 -5.34 -18.95 3.57
C TRP A 60 -4.60 -17.65 3.22
N PHE A 61 -3.32 -17.71 2.84
CA PHE A 61 -2.57 -16.50 2.45
C PHE A 61 -3.03 -15.99 1.09
N SER A 62 -3.39 -16.90 0.18
CA SER A 62 -4.05 -16.54 -1.07
C SER A 62 -5.37 -15.82 -0.81
N ASP A 63 -6.18 -16.30 0.13
CA ASP A 63 -7.43 -15.64 0.55
C ASP A 63 -7.16 -14.27 1.19
N PHE A 64 -6.08 -14.15 1.98
CA PHE A 64 -5.65 -12.89 2.58
C PHE A 64 -5.30 -11.85 1.52
N ILE A 65 -4.49 -12.23 0.53
CA ILE A 65 -4.18 -11.38 -0.62
C ILE A 65 -5.45 -10.92 -1.33
N GLN A 66 -6.38 -11.85 -1.59
CA GLN A 66 -7.65 -11.53 -2.25
C GLN A 66 -8.51 -10.57 -1.40
N ALA A 67 -8.56 -10.75 -0.08
CA ALA A 67 -9.23 -9.83 0.83
C ALA A 67 -8.62 -8.42 0.74
N CYS A 68 -7.29 -8.30 0.84
CA CYS A 68 -6.58 -7.03 0.68
C CYS A 68 -6.85 -6.37 -0.68
N CYS A 69 -6.87 -7.14 -1.77
CA CYS A 69 -7.17 -6.62 -3.11
C CYS A 69 -8.61 -6.09 -3.20
N ARG A 70 -9.58 -6.84 -2.68
CA ARG A 70 -10.99 -6.42 -2.60
C ARG A 70 -11.16 -5.16 -1.76
N MET A 71 -10.44 -5.06 -0.64
CA MET A 71 -10.44 -3.85 0.20
C MET A 71 -9.85 -2.65 -0.55
N GLN A 72 -8.76 -2.83 -1.31
CA GLN A 72 -8.22 -1.73 -2.12
C GLN A 72 -9.18 -1.33 -3.26
N ASP A 73 -9.84 -2.28 -3.92
CA ASP A 73 -10.82 -1.98 -4.98
C ASP A 73 -12.05 -1.26 -4.43
N GLY A 74 -12.56 -1.72 -3.29
CA GLY A 74 -13.66 -1.06 -2.61
C GLY A 74 -13.28 0.35 -2.15
N LEU A 75 -12.07 0.55 -1.63
CA LEU A 75 -11.56 1.87 -1.29
C LEU A 75 -11.46 2.76 -2.52
N LYS A 76 -10.95 2.25 -3.65
CA LYS A 76 -10.88 2.99 -4.92
C LYS A 76 -12.27 3.48 -5.34
N GLN A 77 -13.28 2.62 -5.32
CA GLN A 77 -14.65 3.01 -5.67
C GLN A 77 -15.21 4.07 -4.72
N PHE A 78 -14.95 3.94 -3.42
CA PHE A 78 -15.34 4.95 -2.44
C PHE A 78 -14.63 6.30 -2.69
N CYS A 79 -13.30 6.29 -2.89
CA CYS A 79 -12.52 7.50 -3.12
C CYS A 79 -12.93 8.23 -4.42
N LYS A 80 -13.36 7.52 -5.46
CA LYS A 80 -13.92 8.13 -6.68
C LYS A 80 -15.17 8.98 -6.45
N GLN A 81 -15.93 8.68 -5.39
CA GLN A 81 -17.12 9.44 -5.02
C GLN A 81 -16.78 10.72 -4.24
N ILE A 82 -15.53 10.83 -3.75
CA ILE A 82 -15.08 11.99 -2.99
C ILE A 82 -14.40 12.95 -3.95
N PRO A 83 -14.93 14.18 -4.14
CA PRO A 83 -14.27 15.15 -4.99
C PRO A 83 -12.84 15.42 -4.50
N PRO A 84 -11.88 15.60 -5.42
CA PRO A 84 -10.54 16.00 -5.01
C PRO A 84 -10.59 17.40 -4.36
N PRO A 85 -9.69 17.70 -3.42
CA PRO A 85 -9.50 19.07 -2.94
C PRO A 85 -9.32 20.02 -4.12
N SER A 86 -9.76 21.28 -4.02
CA SER A 86 -9.62 22.28 -5.10
C SER A 86 -8.15 22.51 -5.53
N THR A 87 -7.21 22.18 -4.66
CA THR A 87 -5.76 22.24 -4.87
C THR A 87 -5.20 21.04 -5.64
N VAL A 88 -5.99 19.99 -5.85
CA VAL A 88 -5.60 18.74 -6.50
C VAL A 88 -6.42 18.56 -7.77
N ARG A 89 -5.73 18.51 -8.91
CA ARG A 89 -6.35 18.16 -10.19
C ARG A 89 -5.86 16.79 -10.62
N PRO A 90 -6.77 15.85 -10.97
CA PRO A 90 -6.37 14.61 -11.60
C PRO A 90 -5.54 14.89 -12.85
N TRP A 91 -4.48 14.11 -13.03
CA TRP A 91 -3.64 14.20 -14.21
C TRP A 91 -4.26 13.43 -15.37
N ALA A 92 -4.26 14.06 -16.55
CA ALA A 92 -4.72 13.41 -17.77
C ALA A 92 -3.82 12.20 -18.11
N PRO A 93 -4.39 11.08 -18.60
CA PRO A 93 -3.59 9.96 -19.08
C PRO A 93 -2.72 10.39 -20.27
N LEU A 94 -1.54 9.79 -20.40
CA LEU A 94 -0.68 10.00 -21.58
C LEU A 94 -1.17 9.17 -22.77
N PHE A 95 -0.96 9.68 -23.98
CA PHE A 95 -1.28 8.95 -25.20
C PHE A 95 -0.45 7.67 -25.31
N GLY A 96 -1.08 6.58 -25.73
CA GLY A 96 -0.41 5.30 -25.99
C GLY A 96 -0.18 4.40 -24.77
N MET A 97 -0.72 4.74 -23.59
CA MET A 97 -0.65 3.87 -22.42
C MET A 97 -1.41 2.54 -22.66
N THR A 98 -0.80 1.44 -22.27
CA THR A 98 -1.40 0.11 -22.20
C THR A 98 -2.46 0.04 -21.11
N ALA A 99 -3.31 -1.00 -21.14
CA ALA A 99 -4.34 -1.21 -20.11
C ALA A 99 -3.76 -1.33 -18.69
N SER A 100 -2.59 -1.99 -18.54
CA SER A 100 -1.94 -2.10 -17.22
C SER A 100 -1.43 -0.75 -16.73
N GLU A 101 -0.84 0.06 -17.62
CA GLU A 101 -0.33 1.39 -17.28
C GLU A 101 -1.47 2.34 -16.91
N LEU A 102 -2.59 2.27 -17.65
CA LEU A 102 -3.80 3.04 -17.36
C LEU A 102 -4.37 2.71 -15.97
N TRP A 103 -4.35 1.44 -15.56
CA TRP A 103 -4.80 1.04 -14.23
C TRP A 103 -3.93 1.67 -13.14
N TRP A 104 -2.60 1.58 -13.25
CA TRP A 104 -1.67 2.20 -12.30
C TRP A 104 -1.83 3.72 -12.25
N TRP A 105 -1.99 4.34 -13.43
CA TRP A 105 -2.24 5.78 -13.54
C TRP A 105 -3.53 6.20 -12.84
N GLU A 106 -4.61 5.43 -13.03
CA GLU A 106 -5.89 5.67 -12.36
C GLU A 106 -5.75 5.54 -10.84
N MET A 107 -5.10 4.48 -10.35
CA MET A 107 -4.93 4.23 -8.92
C MET A 107 -4.16 5.37 -8.23
N LEU A 108 -3.08 5.82 -8.86
CA LEU A 108 -2.28 6.94 -8.38
C LEU A 108 -3.13 8.22 -8.24
N ASN A 109 -3.97 8.51 -9.25
CA ASN A 109 -4.86 9.67 -9.22
C ASN A 109 -5.96 9.55 -8.15
N VAL A 110 -6.58 8.37 -8.04
CA VAL A 110 -7.69 8.14 -7.09
C VAL A 110 -7.21 8.26 -5.64
N PHE A 111 -6.00 7.79 -5.32
CA PHE A 111 -5.49 7.76 -3.96
C PHE A 111 -4.65 8.97 -3.55
N GLN A 112 -4.48 9.94 -4.43
CA GLN A 112 -3.75 11.16 -4.13
C GLN A 112 -4.30 11.87 -2.88
N LEU A 113 -3.48 11.92 -1.83
CA LEU A 113 -3.83 12.51 -0.52
C LEU A 113 -5.05 11.84 0.14
N LYS A 114 -5.24 10.53 -0.07
CA LYS A 114 -6.34 9.75 0.52
C LYS A 114 -5.89 8.72 1.57
N CYS A 115 -4.62 8.70 1.97
CA CYS A 115 -4.11 7.72 2.94
C CYS A 115 -4.86 7.76 4.28
N GLU A 116 -5.19 8.93 4.82
CA GLU A 116 -5.95 9.03 6.08
C GLU A 116 -7.41 8.57 5.93
N ILE A 117 -8.00 8.78 4.75
CA ILE A 117 -9.34 8.26 4.43
C ILE A 117 -9.33 6.73 4.42
N SER A 118 -8.23 6.12 3.96
CA SER A 118 -8.07 4.67 3.99
C SER A 118 -8.16 4.11 5.41
N LEU A 119 -7.59 4.79 6.41
CA LEU A 119 -7.68 4.34 7.81
C LEU A 119 -9.14 4.28 8.26
N VAL A 120 -9.89 5.37 8.10
CA VAL A 120 -11.30 5.43 8.55
C VAL A 120 -12.15 4.39 7.83
N LYS A 121 -12.00 4.28 6.51
CA LYS A 121 -12.86 3.41 5.71
C LYS A 121 -12.53 1.93 5.91
N LEU A 122 -11.24 1.58 5.96
CA LEU A 122 -10.81 0.19 6.02
C LEU A 122 -10.80 -0.37 7.43
N SER A 123 -10.71 0.44 8.50
CA SER A 123 -10.84 -0.07 9.87
C SER A 123 -12.20 -0.75 10.10
N ALA A 124 -13.29 -0.22 9.55
CA ALA A 124 -14.60 -0.86 9.61
C ALA A 124 -14.65 -2.20 8.84
N TRP A 125 -13.92 -2.31 7.73
CA TRP A 125 -13.86 -3.55 6.95
C TRP A 125 -12.96 -4.59 7.60
N TRP A 126 -11.88 -4.15 8.24
CA TRP A 126 -11.09 -5.01 9.10
C TRP A 126 -11.93 -5.59 10.22
N GLU A 127 -12.70 -4.76 10.94
CA GLU A 127 -13.62 -5.22 11.98
C GLU A 127 -14.58 -6.31 11.47
N THR A 128 -15.21 -6.09 10.30
CA THR A 128 -16.07 -7.12 9.67
C THR A 128 -15.31 -8.42 9.36
N LEU A 129 -14.10 -8.34 8.79
CA LEU A 129 -13.29 -9.53 8.53
C LEU A 129 -12.94 -10.27 9.83
N LEU A 130 -12.60 -9.53 10.90
CA LEU A 130 -12.31 -10.15 12.19
C LEU A 130 -13.53 -10.88 12.76
N GLU A 131 -14.73 -10.30 12.62
CA GLU A 131 -16.01 -10.92 13.01
C GLU A 131 -16.34 -12.19 12.19
N GLU A 132 -15.92 -12.24 10.93
CA GLU A 132 -16.04 -13.42 10.04
C GLU A 132 -15.06 -14.56 10.38
N GLY A 133 -14.25 -14.41 11.44
CA GLY A 133 -13.38 -15.46 11.96
C GLY A 133 -11.91 -15.35 11.56
N TRP A 134 -11.52 -14.24 10.91
CA TRP A 134 -10.11 -13.99 10.56
C TRP A 134 -9.22 -13.79 11.79
N CYS A 135 -9.78 -13.31 12.90
CA CYS A 135 -9.15 -13.31 14.23
C CYS A 135 -10.06 -14.10 15.17
N SER A 136 -9.97 -15.43 15.11
CA SER A 136 -10.72 -16.30 16.00
C SER A 136 -9.81 -16.95 17.05
N THR A 137 -10.32 -17.08 18.27
CA THR A 137 -9.73 -17.96 19.30
C THR A 137 -9.67 -19.43 18.86
N LEU A 138 -10.35 -19.76 17.76
CA LEU A 138 -10.35 -21.06 17.11
C LEU A 138 -9.26 -21.20 16.03
N GLY A 139 -8.36 -20.21 15.88
CA GLY A 139 -7.20 -20.28 15.00
C GLY A 139 -7.32 -19.45 13.72
N GLY A 140 -7.92 -18.25 13.77
CA GLY A 140 -7.92 -17.33 12.63
C GLY A 140 -6.49 -16.89 12.24
N PRO A 141 -6.21 -16.60 10.95
CA PRO A 141 -4.87 -16.30 10.47
C PRO A 141 -4.30 -14.96 10.98
N ILE A 142 -5.15 -14.02 11.42
CA ILE A 142 -4.73 -12.69 11.89
C ILE A 142 -4.71 -12.66 13.42
N VAL A 143 -3.54 -12.34 13.98
CA VAL A 143 -3.32 -12.16 15.42
C VAL A 143 -3.66 -10.73 15.85
N GLU A 144 -3.18 -9.74 15.10
CA GLU A 144 -3.28 -8.33 15.46
C GLU A 144 -3.25 -7.45 14.21
N ILE A 145 -3.98 -6.34 14.24
CA ILE A 145 -3.89 -5.29 13.23
C ILE A 145 -3.58 -3.97 13.92
N LEU A 146 -2.60 -3.27 13.37
CA LEU A 146 -2.02 -2.03 13.85
C LEU A 146 -2.07 -0.98 12.75
N GLU A 147 -2.61 0.20 13.04
CA GLU A 147 -2.46 1.36 12.15
C GLU A 147 -1.01 1.89 12.24
N ILE A 148 -0.36 2.13 11.10
CA ILE A 148 0.96 2.76 11.05
C ILE A 148 0.89 4.09 10.32
N LYS A 149 1.57 5.09 10.88
CA LYS A 149 1.75 6.41 10.28
C LYS A 149 3.23 6.71 10.17
N ILE A 150 3.68 7.03 8.95
CA ILE A 150 5.07 7.32 8.62
C ILE A 150 5.16 8.65 7.87
N ALA A 151 6.34 9.27 7.84
CA ALA A 151 6.63 10.40 6.98
C ALA A 151 7.79 10.00 6.05
N PRO A 152 7.50 9.49 4.84
CA PRO A 152 8.54 9.11 3.91
C PRO A 152 9.44 10.32 3.64
N PRO A 153 10.77 10.23 3.76
CA PRO A 153 11.59 11.44 3.73
C PRO A 153 11.64 12.11 2.35
N ALA A 154 11.55 11.33 1.28
CA ALA A 154 11.34 11.83 -0.08
C ALA A 154 10.06 12.70 -0.21
N TYR A 155 9.12 12.55 0.74
CA TYR A 155 7.83 13.22 0.80
C TYR A 155 7.59 13.82 2.20
N TRP A 156 8.63 14.36 2.85
CA TRP A 156 8.66 14.75 4.28
C TRP A 156 7.55 15.70 4.78
N HIS A 157 6.83 16.39 3.89
CA HIS A 157 5.64 17.18 4.22
C HIS A 157 4.34 16.37 4.29
N PHE A 158 4.37 15.11 3.89
CA PHE A 158 3.22 14.23 3.80
C PHE A 158 3.38 13.10 4.81
N SER A 159 2.38 12.95 5.67
CA SER A 159 2.23 11.72 6.43
C SER A 159 1.54 10.68 5.55
N HIS A 160 2.01 9.44 5.63
CA HIS A 160 1.42 8.29 4.97
C HIS A 160 0.93 7.29 6.01
N CYS A 161 -0.17 6.62 5.68
CA CYS A 161 -0.86 5.71 6.58
C CYS A 161 -1.00 4.34 5.91
N ALA A 162 -0.77 3.28 6.67
CA ALA A 162 -0.97 1.90 6.25
C ALA A 162 -1.40 1.03 7.45
N PHE A 163 -1.58 -0.27 7.24
CA PHE A 163 -1.91 -1.24 8.29
C PHE A 163 -0.79 -2.26 8.42
N ALA A 164 -0.22 -2.42 9.61
CA ALA A 164 0.64 -3.56 9.95
C ALA A 164 -0.24 -4.69 10.52
N ILE A 165 -0.09 -5.89 9.97
CA ILE A 165 -0.94 -7.05 10.25
C ILE A 165 -0.02 -8.17 10.68
N HIS A 166 -0.24 -8.71 11.88
CA HIS A 166 0.49 -9.85 12.40
C HIS A 166 -0.27 -11.13 12.05
N LEU A 167 0.36 -11.98 11.23
CA LEU A 167 -0.18 -13.27 10.82
C LEU A 167 0.42 -14.39 11.69
N VAL A 168 -0.36 -15.42 12.01
CA VAL A 168 0.04 -16.52 12.92
C VAL A 168 1.31 -17.24 12.45
N SER A 169 1.44 -17.51 11.15
CA SER A 169 2.54 -18.31 10.58
C SER A 169 3.60 -17.49 9.85
N ASP A 170 3.32 -16.23 9.53
CA ASP A 170 4.09 -15.48 8.52
C ASP A 170 4.57 -14.10 9.01
N GLY A 171 4.44 -13.84 10.32
CA GLY A 171 4.96 -12.64 10.96
C GLY A 171 4.21 -11.36 10.56
N TRP A 172 4.94 -10.23 10.55
CA TRP A 172 4.35 -8.91 10.30
C TRP A 172 4.38 -8.54 8.82
N TRP A 173 3.20 -8.24 8.30
CA TRP A 173 2.96 -7.72 6.96
C TRP A 173 2.43 -6.31 7.01
N VAL A 174 2.72 -5.51 5.99
CA VAL A 174 2.15 -4.19 5.80
C VAL A 174 1.21 -4.24 4.61
N PHE A 175 -0.06 -3.92 4.86
CA PHE A 175 -1.07 -3.62 3.86
C PHE A 175 -1.13 -2.12 3.63
N ASP A 176 -0.68 -1.69 2.46
CA ASP A 176 -0.62 -0.30 2.04
C ASP A 176 -1.57 -0.03 0.85
N PRO A 177 -2.87 0.17 1.12
CA PRO A 177 -3.87 0.33 0.07
C PRO A 177 -3.65 1.58 -0.79
N THR A 178 -2.92 2.57 -0.27
CA THR A 178 -2.70 3.86 -0.94
C THR A 178 -1.23 4.12 -1.27
N GLY A 179 -0.32 3.16 -1.06
CA GLY A 179 1.11 3.31 -1.33
C GLY A 179 1.42 3.65 -2.77
N VAL A 180 0.61 3.13 -3.70
CA VAL A 180 0.65 3.43 -5.14
C VAL A 180 0.62 4.93 -5.48
N GLN A 181 0.14 5.76 -4.56
CA GLN A 181 0.16 7.23 -4.68
C GLN A 181 1.61 7.77 -4.84
N PHE A 182 2.62 7.04 -4.35
CA PHE A 182 4.05 7.36 -4.50
C PHE A 182 4.71 6.70 -5.72
N GLY A 183 3.98 5.84 -6.45
CA GLY A 183 4.50 5.11 -7.60
C GLY A 183 4.05 3.65 -7.63
N PRO A 184 4.05 3.01 -8.82
CA PRO A 184 3.64 1.62 -8.98
C PRO A 184 4.66 0.61 -8.41
N ASP A 185 5.81 1.10 -7.93
CA ASP A 185 6.82 0.31 -7.23
C ASP A 185 6.42 0.04 -5.78
N TRP A 186 5.48 0.80 -5.20
CA TRP A 186 4.96 0.61 -3.85
C TRP A 186 3.98 -0.57 -3.81
N PRO A 187 4.33 -1.67 -3.12
CA PRO A 187 3.51 -2.87 -3.08
C PRO A 187 2.25 -2.65 -2.23
N LEU A 188 1.16 -3.32 -2.60
CA LEU A 188 -0.04 -3.40 -1.76
C LEU A 188 0.24 -4.18 -0.47
N LEU A 189 1.04 -5.25 -0.56
CA LEU A 189 1.45 -6.09 0.55
C LEU A 189 2.96 -6.30 0.53
N SER A 190 3.60 -6.12 1.68
CA SER A 190 5.02 -6.44 1.86
C SER A 190 5.32 -6.85 3.29
N PRO A 191 6.37 -7.65 3.53
CA PRO A 191 6.92 -7.84 4.86
C PRO A 191 7.26 -6.50 5.53
N LEU A 192 7.07 -6.41 6.86
CA LEU A 192 7.25 -5.16 7.60
C LEU A 192 8.68 -4.61 7.49
N ASP A 193 9.69 -5.48 7.50
CA ASP A 193 11.09 -5.09 7.32
C ASP A 193 11.36 -4.48 5.94
N HIS A 194 10.84 -5.09 4.88
CA HIS A 194 10.93 -4.56 3.51
C HIS A 194 10.22 -3.19 3.39
N PHE A 195 9.05 -3.03 4.02
CA PHE A 195 8.35 -1.74 4.07
C PHE A 195 9.17 -0.67 4.82
N LEU A 196 9.75 -1.03 5.97
CA LEU A 196 10.58 -0.12 6.76
C LEU A 196 11.87 0.27 6.03
N GLU A 197 12.52 -0.65 5.34
CA GLU A 197 13.73 -0.36 4.55
C GLU A 197 13.43 0.66 3.45
N ARG A 198 12.35 0.44 2.70
CA ARG A 198 11.90 1.35 1.64
C ARG A 198 11.65 2.76 2.17
N THR A 199 11.00 2.85 3.33
CA THR A 199 10.66 4.14 3.95
C THR A 199 11.86 4.82 4.60
N ARG A 200 12.90 4.07 4.99
CA ARG A 200 14.16 4.57 5.57
C ARG A 200 15.17 5.06 4.54
N SER A 201 15.09 4.62 3.29
CA SER A 201 16.09 4.83 2.23
C SER A 201 16.38 6.30 1.84
N THR A 202 15.88 7.29 2.58
CA THR A 202 16.17 8.71 2.35
C THR A 202 16.40 9.46 3.68
N HIS A 203 17.59 9.42 4.29
CA HIS A 203 17.95 10.19 5.51
C HIS A 203 17.19 9.88 6.83
N LYS A 204 17.97 9.52 7.86
CA LYS A 204 17.64 9.33 9.28
C LYS A 204 16.27 9.85 9.73
N LEU A 205 15.25 8.99 9.63
CA LEU A 205 13.90 9.22 10.12
C LEU A 205 13.86 9.25 11.64
N ARG A 206 13.31 10.32 12.22
CA ARG A 206 12.63 10.22 13.53
C ARG A 206 11.40 9.34 13.30
N GLN A 207 11.45 8.08 13.75
CA GLN A 207 10.27 7.22 13.84
C GLN A 207 9.31 7.79 14.89
N ASP A 208 8.54 8.80 14.53
CA ASP A 208 7.32 9.14 15.27
C ASP A 208 6.22 8.16 14.82
N CYS A 209 6.38 6.86 15.15
CA CYS A 209 5.30 5.88 15.15
C CYS A 209 4.30 6.28 16.25
N ARG A 210 3.45 7.27 15.94
CA ARG A 210 2.47 7.80 16.90
C ARG A 210 1.12 7.19 16.60
N ARG A 211 0.75 6.23 17.46
CA ARG A 211 -0.51 5.47 17.57
C ARG A 211 -0.53 4.14 16.82
N PHE A 212 -0.28 3.10 17.60
CA PHE A 212 -0.87 1.80 17.39
C PHE A 212 -2.28 1.82 17.99
N ARG A 213 -3.30 1.70 17.14
CA ARG A 213 -4.65 1.35 17.59
C ARG A 213 -4.84 -0.13 17.27
N SER A 214 -4.91 -0.96 18.31
CA SER A 214 -5.27 -2.36 18.13
C SER A 214 -6.75 -2.42 17.69
N LEU A 215 -6.98 -3.00 16.51
CA LEU A 215 -8.31 -3.41 16.10
C LEU A 215 -8.53 -4.83 16.63
N GLY A 216 -9.50 -5.00 17.54
CA GLY A 216 -10.00 -6.34 17.88
C GLY A 216 -9.46 -7.05 19.12
N THR A 217 -8.75 -6.42 20.07
CA THR A 217 -8.61 -7.06 21.39
C THR A 217 -9.86 -6.86 22.22
N SER A 218 -10.58 -7.96 22.50
CA SER A 218 -11.47 -8.05 23.66
C SER A 218 -10.80 -7.40 24.88
N ARG A 219 -11.60 -6.63 25.64
CA ARG A 219 -11.19 -5.77 26.76
C ARG A 219 -10.15 -6.40 27.70
N SER A 220 -8.88 -6.21 27.39
CA SER A 220 -7.77 -6.26 28.34
C SER A 220 -6.64 -5.42 27.78
N LEU A 221 -6.59 -4.16 28.23
CA LEU A 221 -5.45 -3.27 28.00
C LEU A 221 -4.24 -3.83 28.76
N VAL A 222 -3.54 -4.78 28.16
CA VAL A 222 -2.15 -5.04 28.53
C VAL A 222 -1.35 -3.86 27.97
N ARG A 223 -0.93 -2.95 28.86
CA ARG A 223 0.10 -1.96 28.55
C ARG A 223 1.34 -2.70 28.08
N LEU A 224 1.56 -2.76 26.77
CA LEU A 224 2.85 -3.15 26.23
C LEU A 224 3.87 -2.10 26.70
N GLY A 225 4.76 -2.53 27.58
CA GLY A 225 5.93 -1.77 27.97
C GLY A 225 6.71 -1.37 26.72
N ARG A 226 7.23 -0.14 26.73
CA ARG A 226 8.17 0.32 25.70
C ARG A 226 9.28 -0.72 25.55
N PRO A 227 9.61 -1.20 24.34
CA PRO A 227 10.92 -1.79 24.13
C PRO A 227 11.96 -0.69 24.36
N ALA A 228 12.90 -0.97 25.25
CA ALA A 228 14.08 -0.15 25.41
C ALA A 228 14.93 -0.31 24.14
N PHE A 229 15.07 0.79 23.40
CA PHE A 229 16.20 1.05 22.51
C PHE A 229 16.89 2.31 23.02
#